data_AF-A0A0L8I082-F1
#
_entry.id   AF-A0A0L8I082-F1
#
_cell.length_a   1.000
_cell.length_b   1.000
_cell.length_c   1.000
_cell.angle_alpha   90.00
_cell.angle_beta   90.00
_cell.angle_gamma   90.00
#
_symmetry.space_group_name_H-M   'P 1'
#
loop_
_entity.id
_entity.type
_entity.pdbx_description
1 polymer ?
#
loop_
_entity_poly.entity_id
_entity_poly.type
_entity_poly.pdbx_seq_one_letter_code
_entity_poly.pdbx_strand_id
1 'polypeptide(L)'
;SDEKNKEFIIKNDGVNIVKKHCLSGANEETLISALTCLMFLITPASKKAILTEEFTKRILDWSGNSNARIKNLATIFIEDYFNKEDNKVKYGDQASVADH
;
A
#
# COMPACT_ATOMS: atom_id res chain seq x y z
N SER A 1 -24.70 6.08 4.32
CA SER A 1 -23.60 6.05 5.29
C SER A 1 -22.33 5.66 4.55
N ASP A 2 -21.17 6.14 5.02
CA ASP A 2 -19.87 5.86 4.38
C ASP A 2 -19.57 4.37 4.23
N GLU A 3 -20.10 3.54 5.12
CA GLU A 3 -19.98 2.09 5.06
C GLU A 3 -20.64 1.48 3.80
N LYS A 4 -21.81 1.99 3.38
CA LYS A 4 -22.45 1.57 2.13
C LYS A 4 -21.64 2.01 0.90
N ASN A 5 -20.98 3.17 0.97
CA ASN A 5 -20.13 3.68 -0.11
C ASN A 5 -18.85 2.84 -0.25
N LYS A 6 -18.20 2.50 0.88
CA LYS A 6 -17.04 1.59 0.90
C LYS A 6 -17.39 0.22 0.32
N GLU A 7 -18.48 -0.39 0.77
CA GLU A 7 -18.92 -1.67 0.24
C GLU A 7 -19.21 -1.62 -1.26
N PHE A 8 -19.86 -0.55 -1.72
CA PHE A 8 -20.16 -0.38 -3.14
C PHE A 8 -18.87 -0.31 -3.98
N ILE A 9 -17.87 0.45 -3.55
CA ILE A 9 -16.57 0.55 -4.24
C ILE A 9 -15.85 -0.80 -4.26
N ILE A 10 -15.85 -1.54 -3.14
CA ILE A 10 -15.23 -2.86 -3.05
C ILE A 10 -15.94 -3.86 -3.97
N LYS A 11 -17.28 -3.87 -4.01
CA LYS A 11 -18.09 -4.78 -4.84
C LYS A 11 -17.97 -4.51 -6.34
N ASN A 12 -17.59 -3.30 -6.75
CA ASN A 12 -17.49 -2.89 -8.16
C ASN A 12 -16.04 -2.75 -8.65
N ASP A 13 -15.10 -3.53 -8.11
CA ASP A 13 -13.69 -3.58 -8.56
C ASP A 13 -12.89 -2.27 -8.41
N GLY A 14 -13.42 -1.28 -7.69
CA GLY A 14 -12.77 0.03 -7.53
C GLY A 14 -11.39 -0.05 -6.88
N VAL A 15 -11.18 -1.06 -6.03
CA VAL A 15 -9.88 -1.36 -5.40
C VAL A 15 -8.79 -1.64 -6.44
N ASN A 16 -9.08 -2.44 -7.47
CA ASN A 16 -8.08 -2.80 -8.48
C ASN A 16 -7.73 -1.62 -9.38
N ILE A 17 -8.69 -0.72 -9.65
CA ILE A 17 -8.46 0.50 -10.42
C ILE A 17 -7.52 1.44 -9.66
N VAL A 18 -7.79 1.70 -8.38
CA VAL A 18 -6.92 2.57 -7.56
C VAL A 18 -5.53 1.97 -7.43
N LYS A 19 -5.43 0.65 -7.24
CA LYS A 19 -4.16 -0.07 -7.15
C LYS A 19 -3.31 0.04 -8.41
N LYS A 20 -3.92 0.04 -9.60
CA LYS A 20 -3.18 0.25 -10.87
C LYS A 20 -2.44 1.58 -10.90
N HIS A 21 -3.01 2.64 -10.33
CA HIS A 21 -2.33 3.94 -10.26
C HIS A 21 -1.05 3.87 -9.42
N CYS A 22 -1.05 3.07 -8.34
CA CYS A 22 0.14 2.87 -7.51
C CYS A 22 1.23 2.06 -8.22
N LEU A 23 0.84 1.12 -9.09
CA LEU A 23 1.76 0.21 -9.78
C LEU A 23 2.32 0.79 -11.09
N SER A 24 1.55 1.62 -11.79
CA SER A 24 1.89 2.13 -13.14
C SER A 24 2.74 3.41 -13.17
N GLY A 25 3.16 3.94 -12.02
CA GLY A 25 4.05 5.10 -11.97
C GLY A 25 3.37 6.43 -12.37
N ALA A 26 2.14 6.64 -11.90
CA ALA A 26 1.47 7.94 -12.02
C ALA A 26 2.28 9.07 -11.38
N ASN A 27 1.93 10.33 -11.67
CA ASN A 27 2.56 11.48 -11.02
C ASN A 27 2.40 11.40 -9.48
N GLU A 28 3.30 12.05 -8.74
CA GLU A 28 3.41 11.91 -7.29
C GLU A 28 2.10 12.22 -6.54
N GLU A 29 1.34 13.22 -6.98
CA GLU A 29 0.08 13.59 -6.34
C GLU A 29 -0.98 12.49 -6.53
N THR A 30 -1.05 11.91 -7.72
CA THR A 30 -1.94 10.76 -8.00
C THR A 30 -1.55 9.56 -7.17
N LEU A 31 -0.25 9.30 -6.98
CA LEU A 31 0.22 8.20 -6.13
C LEU A 31 -0.16 8.42 -4.67
N ILE A 32 0.04 9.62 -4.14
CA ILE A 32 -0.33 9.98 -2.77
C ILE A 32 -1.83 9.82 -2.56
N SER A 33 -2.66 10.38 -3.44
CA SER A 33 -4.11 10.25 -3.36
C SER A 33 -4.58 8.79 -3.47
N ALA A 34 -3.99 8.02 -4.37
CA ALA A 34 -4.30 6.60 -4.51
C ALA A 34 -3.92 5.81 -3.25
N LEU A 35 -2.76 6.08 -2.65
CA LEU A 35 -2.32 5.39 -1.44
C LEU A 35 -3.26 5.68 -0.26
N THR A 36 -3.60 6.96 -0.04
CA THR A 36 -4.55 7.36 1.01
C THR A 36 -5.93 6.75 0.77
N CYS A 37 -6.39 6.68 -0.48
CA CYS A 37 -7.64 6.02 -0.82
C CYS A 37 -7.61 4.53 -0.46
N LEU A 38 -6.51 3.83 -0.75
CA LEU A 38 -6.37 2.42 -0.38
C LEU A 38 -6.37 2.23 1.14
N MET A 39 -5.71 3.11 1.92
CA MET A 39 -5.78 3.07 3.39
C MET A 39 -7.23 3.14 3.89
N PHE A 40 -8.07 3.98 3.28
CA PHE A 40 -9.49 4.09 3.61
C PHE A 40 -10.32 2.85 3.21
N LEU A 41 -9.94 2.22 2.10
CA LEU A 41 -10.62 1.05 1.53
C LEU A 41 -10.16 -0.29 2.13
N ILE A 42 -9.11 -0.30 2.96
CA ILE A 42 -8.70 -1.50 3.68
C ILE A 42 -9.76 -1.88 4.72
N THR A 43 -10.29 -3.09 4.55
CA THR A 43 -11.18 -3.80 5.47
C THR A 43 -10.69 -5.25 5.54
N PRO A 44 -11.12 -6.06 6.53
CA PRO A 44 -10.75 -7.49 6.54
C PRO A 44 -11.08 -8.23 5.23
N ALA A 45 -12.16 -7.85 4.55
CA ALA A 45 -12.58 -8.44 3.28
C ALA A 45 -11.72 -7.99 2.08
N SER A 46 -11.33 -6.71 2.03
CA SER A 46 -10.54 -6.16 0.91
C SER A 46 -9.03 -6.30 1.09
N LYS A 47 -8.55 -6.54 2.32
CA LYS A 47 -7.11 -6.59 2.67
C LYS A 47 -6.31 -7.51 1.75
N LYS A 48 -6.79 -8.74 1.50
CA LYS A 48 -6.08 -9.71 0.63
C LYS A 48 -6.01 -9.27 -0.84
N ALA A 49 -7.00 -8.55 -1.34
CA ALA A 49 -7.01 -8.03 -2.72
C ALA A 49 -6.07 -6.82 -2.89
N ILE A 50 -5.96 -5.99 -1.84
CA ILE A 50 -5.09 -4.82 -1.82
C ILE A 50 -3.63 -5.26 -1.63
N LEU A 51 -3.36 -6.04 -0.58
CA LEU A 51 -2.01 -6.46 -0.17
C LEU A 51 -1.48 -7.66 -0.98
N THR A 52 -1.53 -7.58 -2.30
CA THR A 52 -0.86 -8.60 -3.13
C THR A 52 0.64 -8.42 -3.09
N GLU A 53 1.38 -9.48 -3.41
CA GLU A 53 2.85 -9.47 -3.40
C GLU A 53 3.46 -8.30 -4.19
N GLU A 54 2.95 -8.01 -5.40
CA GLU A 54 3.40 -6.89 -6.23
C GLU A 54 3.21 -5.53 -5.55
N PHE A 55 2.06 -5.33 -4.91
CA PHE A 55 1.76 -4.08 -4.21
C PHE A 55 2.60 -3.96 -2.95
N THR A 56 2.76 -5.04 -2.19
CA THR A 56 3.64 -5.10 -1.02
C THR A 56 5.07 -4.70 -1.37
N LYS A 57 5.65 -5.29 -2.43
CA LYS A 57 6.98 -4.90 -2.92
C LYS A 57 7.03 -3.42 -3.28
N ARG A 58 6.01 -2.92 -3.98
CA ARG A 58 5.97 -1.50 -4.37
C ARG A 58 5.95 -0.55 -3.18
N ILE A 59 5.20 -0.87 -2.12
CA ILE A 59 5.16 -0.09 -0.88
C ILE A 59 6.52 -0.13 -0.17
N LEU A 60 7.19 -1.28 -0.14
CA LEU A 60 8.53 -1.40 0.41
C LEU A 60 9.52 -0.50 -0.35
N ASP A 61 9.51 -0.52 -1.68
CA ASP A 61 10.36 0.38 -2.49
C ASP A 61 10.10 1.86 -2.15
N TRP A 62 8.83 2.22 -1.91
CA TRP A 62 8.45 3.59 -1.60
C TRP A 62 8.88 4.07 -0.21
N SER A 63 9.12 3.15 0.73
CA SER A 63 9.69 3.52 2.04
C SER A 63 11.12 4.09 1.94
N GLY A 64 11.80 3.85 0.82
CA GLY A 64 13.10 4.44 0.47
C GLY A 64 13.01 5.63 -0.50
N ASN A 65 11.82 6.11 -0.86
CA ASN A 65 11.67 7.14 -1.89
C ASN A 65 12.27 8.49 -1.46
N SER A 66 12.86 9.23 -2.40
CA SER A 66 13.40 10.58 -2.18
C SER A 66 12.32 11.61 -1.82
N ASN A 67 11.07 11.35 -2.22
CA ASN A 67 9.94 12.18 -1.85
C ASN A 67 9.47 11.84 -0.42
N ALA A 68 9.65 12.79 0.50
CA ALA A 68 9.29 12.61 1.91
C ALA A 68 7.81 12.25 2.13
N ARG A 69 6.88 12.76 1.30
CA ARG A 69 5.45 12.46 1.45
C ARG A 69 5.15 11.00 1.10
N ILE A 70 5.70 10.53 -0.03
CA ILE A 70 5.55 9.13 -0.47
C ILE A 70 6.20 8.19 0.56
N LYS A 71 7.42 8.52 1.00
CA LYS A 71 8.14 7.77 2.03
C LYS A 71 7.33 7.65 3.32
N ASN A 72 6.85 8.76 3.86
CA ASN A 72 6.10 8.76 5.12
C ASN A 72 4.81 7.92 5.01
N LEU A 73 4.06 8.07 3.93
CA LEU A 73 2.84 7.30 3.71
C LEU A 73 3.11 5.81 3.54
N ALA A 74 4.19 5.45 2.83
CA ALA A 74 4.60 4.06 2.69
C ALA A 74 5.03 3.46 4.05
N THR A 75 5.80 4.19 4.85
CA THR A 75 6.18 3.75 6.20
C THR A 75 4.97 3.51 7.09
N ILE A 76 4.02 4.46 7.15
CA ILE A 76 2.77 4.28 7.92
C ILE A 76 2.01 3.04 7.42
N PHE A 77 1.91 2.85 6.11
CA PHE A 77 1.22 1.70 5.54
C PHE A 77 1.88 0.36 5.93
N ILE A 78 3.20 0.30 5.95
CA ILE A 78 3.95 -0.88 6.40
C ILE A 78 3.67 -1.15 7.88
N GLU A 79 3.74 -0.11 8.72
CA GLU A 79 3.51 -0.24 10.16
C GLU A 79 2.07 -0.69 10.48
N ASP A 80 1.08 -0.12 9.81
CA ASP A 80 -0.33 -0.40 10.08
C ASP A 80 -0.79 -1.75 9.49
N TYR A 81 -0.22 -2.16 8.36
CA TYR A 81 -0.76 -3.28 7.59
C TYR A 81 0.20 -4.46 7.38
N PHE A 82 1.53 -4.28 7.52
CA PHE A 82 2.54 -5.33 7.23
C PHE A 82 3.16 -6.00 8.47
N ASN A 83 2.84 -5.59 9.69
CA ASN A 83 3.32 -6.22 10.93
C ASN A 83 2.74 -7.63 11.15
N LYS A 84 3.42 -8.68 11.63
CA LYS A 84 4.84 -9.10 11.64
C LYS A 84 4.96 -10.64 11.44
N GLU A 85 3.86 -11.40 11.51
CA GLU A 85 3.88 -12.87 11.45
C GLU A 85 3.79 -13.41 10.02
N ASP A 86 3.06 -12.73 9.12
CA ASP A 86 2.89 -13.18 7.73
C ASP A 86 4.09 -12.84 6.81
N ASN A 87 4.87 -11.80 7.14
CA ASN A 87 5.91 -11.25 6.25
C ASN A 87 7.36 -11.55 6.68
N LYS A 88 7.60 -12.03 7.92
CA LYS A 88 8.96 -12.35 8.41
C LYS A 88 9.66 -13.45 7.61
N VAL A 89 8.90 -14.32 6.94
CA VAL A 89 9.46 -15.42 6.15
C VAL A 89 9.93 -14.96 4.75
N LYS A 90 9.53 -13.77 4.26
CA LYS A 90 9.78 -13.39 2.86
C LYS A 90 10.67 -12.17 2.62
N TYR A 91 10.88 -11.29 3.60
CA TYR A 91 11.56 -10.01 3.37
C TYR A 91 12.66 -9.67 4.40
N GLY A 92 13.11 -10.65 5.18
CA GLY A 92 14.07 -10.46 6.29
C GLY A 92 15.49 -10.04 5.89
N ASP A 93 15.84 -10.02 4.60
CA ASP A 93 17.23 -9.84 4.15
C ASP A 93 17.54 -8.49 3.48
N GLN A 94 16.60 -7.55 3.36
CA GLN A 94 16.85 -6.28 2.67
C GLN A 94 17.00 -5.04 3.58
N ALA A 95 16.97 -5.21 4.91
CA ALA A 95 17.14 -4.11 5.85
C ALA A 95 18.59 -3.94 6.38
N SER A 96 19.56 -4.71 5.90
CA SER A 96 20.94 -4.73 6.44
C SER A 96 21.99 -4.00 5.59
N VAL A 97 21.61 -3.21 4.58
CA VAL A 97 22.57 -2.44 3.77
C VAL A 97 22.32 -0.94 3.85
N ALA A 98 22.43 -0.39 5.06
CA ALA A 98 22.54 1.05 5.25
C ALA A 98 23.44 1.35 6.47
N ASP A 99 24.66 0.81 6.45
CA ASP A 99 25.79 1.32 7.22
C ASP A 99 27.05 0.95 6.43
N HIS A 100 27.66 1.93 5.76
CA HIS A 100 29.10 2.12 5.49
C HIS A 100 29.28 3.50 4.86
#